data_AF-A0A2G6H1C3-F1
#
_entry.id   AF-A0A2G6H1C3-F1
#
_cell.length_a   1.000
_cell.length_b   1.000
_cell.length_c   1.000
_cell.angle_alpha   90.00
_cell.angle_beta   90.00
_cell.angle_gamma   90.00
#
_symmetry.space_group_name_H-M   'P 1'
#
loop_
_entity.id
_entity.type
_entity.pdbx_description
1 polymer ?
#
loop_
_entity_poly.entity_id
_entity_poly.type
_entity_poly.pdbx_seq_one_letter_code
_entity_poly.pdbx_strand_id
1 'polypeptide(L)'
;MKAPVFLTMMLLATSCSLFQKPSMSQKEIDTLVAENQALRKQLEAANELEDQLALSRMQLDEAMLKLSACEEAGSTGIHIIVGAFKIPENANAFANEVKARGMDGRILSGPYQFKLVTAGSFESVQSAFSSLMEIRENSIDKAWIYIE
;
A
#
# COMPACT_ATOMS: atom_id res chain seq x y z
N MET A 1 -38.24 -1.59 88.36
CA MET A 1 -38.75 -1.63 86.97
C MET A 1 -37.99 -0.59 86.15
N LYS A 2 -37.41 -1.02 85.01
CA LYS A 2 -37.04 -0.20 83.82
C LYS A 2 -35.90 0.81 84.03
N ALA A 3 -34.78 0.84 83.30
CA ALA A 3 -34.12 0.03 82.28
C ALA A 3 -32.61 0.45 82.35
N PRO A 4 -31.68 -0.17 81.60
CA PRO A 4 -31.47 0.37 80.27
C PRO A 4 -31.26 -0.73 79.23
N VAL A 5 -32.27 -0.88 78.37
CA VAL A 5 -32.22 -1.45 77.02
C VAL A 5 -31.37 -0.56 76.08
N PHE A 6 -30.75 0.49 76.60
CA PHE A 6 -30.03 1.51 75.85
C PHE A 6 -28.64 1.06 75.38
N LEU A 7 -28.05 0.02 75.99
CA LEU A 7 -26.69 -0.42 75.67
C LEU A 7 -26.61 -1.38 74.47
N THR A 8 -27.69 -2.12 74.19
CA THR A 8 -27.75 -3.07 73.07
C THR A 8 -28.13 -2.42 71.74
N MET A 9 -28.68 -1.20 71.76
CA MET A 9 -29.08 -0.45 70.55
C MET A 9 -27.98 0.48 70.01
N MET A 10 -26.77 0.44 70.59
CA MET A 10 -25.63 1.26 70.15
C MET A 10 -24.58 0.45 69.37
N LEU A 11 -24.71 -0.88 69.37
CA LEU A 11 -23.80 -1.82 68.69
C LEU A 11 -24.19 -2.17 67.25
N LEU A 12 -25.35 -1.71 66.77
CA LEU A 12 -25.85 -2.00 65.42
C LEU A 12 -25.68 -0.85 64.42
N ALA A 13 -25.16 0.30 64.85
CA ALA A 13 -24.96 1.47 63.98
C ALA A 13 -23.55 1.53 63.36
N THR A 14 -22.60 0.73 63.83
CA THR A 14 -21.21 0.71 63.33
C THR A 14 -20.96 -0.32 62.22
N SER A 15 -21.93 -1.17 61.90
CA SER A 15 -21.79 -2.23 60.88
C SER A 15 -22.24 -1.84 59.46
N CYS A 16 -22.58 -0.58 59.20
CA CYS A 16 -23.12 -0.13 57.91
C CYS A 16 -22.12 0.60 56.99
N SER A 17 -20.81 0.47 57.16
CA SER A 17 -19.81 1.00 56.22
C SER A 17 -19.00 -0.06 55.46
N LEU A 18 -19.22 -1.35 55.73
CA LEU A 18 -18.35 -2.43 55.22
C LEU A 18 -18.71 -2.96 53.82
N PHE A 19 -19.74 -2.41 53.17
CA PHE A 19 -20.23 -2.86 51.84
C PHE A 19 -20.20 -1.76 50.77
N GLN A 20 -19.29 -0.79 50.87
CA GLN A 20 -18.90 -0.02 49.69
C GLN A 20 -18.06 -0.93 48.79
N LYS A 21 -18.73 -1.59 47.83
CA LYS A 21 -18.07 -2.12 46.62
C LYS A 21 -17.09 -1.05 46.12
N PRO A 22 -15.89 -1.40 45.62
CA PRO A 22 -15.07 -0.45 44.91
C PRO A 22 -15.83 -0.09 43.63
N SER A 23 -16.68 0.93 43.72
CA SER A 23 -17.12 1.70 42.58
C SER A 23 -15.85 2.28 41.99
N MET A 24 -15.44 1.77 40.83
CA MET A 24 -14.36 2.38 40.04
C MET A 24 -14.51 3.89 40.10
N SER A 25 -13.43 4.58 40.43
CA SER A 25 -13.44 6.03 40.44
C SER A 25 -13.72 6.53 39.01
N GLN A 26 -14.39 7.68 38.87
CA GLN A 26 -14.65 8.26 37.56
C GLN A 26 -13.37 8.38 36.71
N LYS A 27 -12.22 8.63 37.36
CA LYS A 27 -10.90 8.69 36.73
C LYS A 27 -10.46 7.35 36.13
N GLU A 28 -10.71 6.22 36.79
CA GLU A 28 -10.38 4.90 36.26
C GLU A 28 -11.26 4.54 35.06
N ILE A 29 -12.54 4.92 35.11
CA ILE A 29 -13.47 4.76 33.99
C ILE A 29 -12.99 5.58 32.78
N ASP A 30 -12.65 6.86 33.00
CA ASP A 30 -12.18 7.74 31.93
C ASP A 30 -10.85 7.25 31.33
N THR A 31 -9.96 6.71 32.17
CA THR A 31 -8.68 6.11 31.72
C THR A 31 -8.91 4.87 30.86
N LEU A 32 -9.78 3.95 31.31
CA LEU A 32 -10.12 2.73 30.56
C LEU A 32 -10.84 3.04 29.24
N VAL A 33 -11.69 4.07 29.20
CA VAL A 33 -12.35 4.51 27.97
C VAL A 33 -11.33 5.08 26.99
N ALA A 34 -10.37 5.89 27.47
CA ALA A 34 -9.30 6.43 26.65
C ALA A 34 -8.41 5.32 26.08
N GLU A 35 -8.06 4.31 26.89
CA GLU A 35 -7.29 3.14 26.43
C GLU A 35 -8.06 2.33 25.39
N ASN A 36 -9.36 2.06 25.60
CA ASN A 36 -10.18 1.35 24.62
C ASN A 36 -10.30 2.11 23.30
N GLN A 37 -10.42 3.44 23.35
CA GLN A 37 -10.43 4.27 22.15
C GLN A 37 -9.07 4.24 21.43
N ALA A 38 -7.96 4.27 22.16
CA ALA A 38 -6.63 4.14 21.59
C ALA A 38 -6.41 2.77 20.93
N LEU A 39 -6.82 1.69 21.59
CA LEU A 39 -6.74 0.33 21.05
C LEU A 39 -7.59 0.16 19.79
N ARG A 40 -8.81 0.72 19.76
CA ARG A 40 -9.66 0.69 18.54
C ARG A 40 -9.01 1.41 17.37
N LYS A 41 -8.40 2.58 17.60
CA LYS A 41 -7.68 3.31 16.55
C LYS A 41 -6.48 2.51 16.02
N GLN A 42 -5.76 1.82 16.89
CA GLN A 42 -4.66 0.94 16.46
C GLN A 42 -5.17 -0.24 15.63
N LEU A 43 -6.30 -0.84 16.02
CA LEU A 43 -6.92 -1.93 15.28
C LEU A 43 -7.39 -1.48 13.89
N GLU A 44 -8.02 -0.31 13.79
CA GLU A 44 -8.42 0.28 12.50
C GLU A 44 -7.22 0.54 11.59
N ALA A 45 -6.13 1.09 12.14
CA ALA A 45 -4.89 1.30 11.38
C ALA A 45 -4.24 -0.02 10.93
N ALA A 46 -4.30 -1.07 11.77
CA ALA A 46 -3.79 -2.39 11.42
C ALA A 46 -4.61 -3.04 10.29
N ASN A 47 -5.94 -2.95 10.35
CA ASN A 47 -6.83 -3.47 9.30
C ASN A 47 -6.61 -2.73 7.97
N GLU A 48 -6.47 -1.41 7.99
CA GLU A 48 -6.17 -0.62 6.79
C GLU A 48 -4.84 -1.05 6.14
N LEU A 49 -3.81 -1.30 6.96
CA LEU A 49 -2.53 -1.82 6.48
C LEU A 49 -2.68 -3.24 5.89
N GLU A 50 -3.51 -4.09 6.48
CA GLU A 50 -3.77 -5.44 5.97
C GLU A 50 -4.50 -5.39 4.61
N ASP A 51 -5.48 -4.51 4.46
CA ASP A 51 -6.20 -4.29 3.20
C ASP A 51 -5.25 -3.76 2.11
N GLN A 52 -4.38 -2.80 2.43
CA GLN A 52 -3.35 -2.32 1.50
C GLN A 52 -2.38 -3.42 1.08
N LEU A 53 -2.00 -4.29 2.02
CA LEU A 53 -1.12 -5.41 1.76
C LEU A 53 -1.79 -6.47 0.87
N ALA A 54 -3.08 -6.74 1.09
CA ALA A 54 -3.87 -7.63 0.25
C ALA A 54 -3.98 -7.11 -1.19
N LEU A 55 -4.27 -5.81 -1.37
CA LEU A 55 -4.29 -5.16 -2.67
C LEU A 55 -2.94 -5.23 -3.38
N SER A 56 -1.84 -4.96 -2.65
CA SER A 56 -0.49 -5.02 -3.21
C SER A 56 -0.11 -6.45 -3.63
N ARG A 57 -0.49 -7.46 -2.85
CA ARG A 57 -0.29 -8.88 -3.22
C ARG A 57 -1.06 -9.25 -4.48
N MET A 58 -2.33 -8.85 -4.60
CA MET A 58 -3.11 -9.10 -5.83
C MET A 58 -2.46 -8.49 -7.07
N GLN A 59 -1.94 -7.27 -6.98
CA GLN A 59 -1.22 -6.63 -8.08
C GLN A 59 0.08 -7.37 -8.44
N LEU A 60 0.79 -7.88 -7.43
CA LEU A 60 2.01 -8.65 -7.62
C LEU A 60 1.72 -10.00 -8.29
N ASP A 61 0.68 -10.70 -7.86
CA ASP A 61 0.25 -11.97 -8.46
C ASP A 61 -0.18 -11.78 -9.93
N GLU A 62 -0.91 -10.71 -10.25
CA GLU A 62 -1.27 -10.38 -11.64
C GLU A 62 -0.03 -10.11 -12.51
N ALA A 63 0.91 -9.32 -11.99
CA ALA A 63 2.16 -9.03 -12.69
C ALA A 63 3.00 -10.30 -12.91
N MET A 64 3.04 -11.19 -11.91
CA MET A 64 3.78 -12.45 -11.98
C MET A 64 3.17 -13.41 -13.00
N LEU A 65 1.83 -13.49 -13.09
CA LEU A 65 1.14 -14.28 -14.12
C LEU A 65 1.43 -13.79 -15.55
N LYS A 66 1.47 -12.47 -15.76
CA LYS A 66 1.84 -11.89 -17.06
C LYS A 66 3.30 -12.17 -17.41
N LEU A 67 4.18 -12.12 -16.41
CA LEU A 67 5.59 -12.45 -16.59
C LEU A 67 5.80 -13.91 -16.98
N SER A 68 5.18 -14.86 -16.27
CA SER A 68 5.31 -16.29 -16.59
C SER A 68 4.78 -16.61 -18.00
N ALA A 69 3.70 -15.96 -18.43
CA ALA A 69 3.18 -16.14 -19.79
C ALA A 69 4.15 -15.63 -20.87
N CYS A 70 4.89 -14.54 -20.60
CA CYS A 70 5.91 -14.02 -21.51
C CYS A 70 7.19 -14.89 -21.55
N GLU A 71 7.59 -15.45 -20.41
CA GLU A 71 8.78 -16.31 -20.31
C GLU A 71 8.58 -17.65 -21.04
N GLU A 72 7.38 -18.24 -20.96
CA GLU A 72 7.06 -19.48 -21.69
C GLU A 72 6.91 -19.28 -23.21
N ALA A 73 6.59 -18.06 -23.67
CA ALA A 73 6.40 -17.75 -25.08
C ALA A 73 7.71 -17.50 -25.86
N GLY A 74 8.87 -17.39 -25.18
CA GLY A 74 10.18 -17.26 -25.81
C GLY A 74 10.32 -16.01 -26.70
N SER A 75 10.52 -14.84 -26.07
CA SER A 75 10.71 -13.50 -26.68
C SER A 75 9.43 -12.95 -27.37
N THR A 76 8.98 -11.71 -27.20
CA THR A 76 9.68 -10.41 -27.33
C THR A 76 8.93 -9.28 -26.60
N GLY A 77 8.06 -9.58 -25.63
CA GLY A 77 7.04 -8.63 -25.16
C GLY A 77 7.50 -7.56 -24.16
N ILE A 78 8.74 -7.58 -23.68
CA ILE A 78 9.19 -6.66 -22.61
C ILE A 78 9.98 -5.50 -23.22
N HIS A 79 9.42 -4.30 -23.10
CA HIS A 79 9.99 -3.08 -23.69
C HIS A 79 10.14 -1.99 -22.65
N ILE A 80 11.20 -1.18 -22.76
CA ILE A 80 11.28 0.08 -22.03
C ILE A 80 10.70 1.17 -22.93
N ILE A 81 9.66 1.85 -22.47
CA ILE A 81 9.00 2.95 -23.17
C ILE A 81 9.48 4.28 -22.60
N VAL A 82 9.83 5.20 -23.48
CA VAL A 82 10.32 6.55 -23.15
C VAL A 82 9.39 7.66 -23.61
N GLY A 83 8.32 7.32 -24.34
CA GLY A 83 7.29 8.26 -24.73
C GLY A 83 6.03 7.58 -25.26
N ALA A 84 4.89 8.23 -25.09
CA ALA A 84 3.59 7.78 -25.60
C ALA A 84 2.86 8.94 -26.28
N PHE A 85 2.49 8.77 -27.54
CA PHE A 85 1.95 9.86 -28.37
C PHE A 85 0.65 9.46 -29.04
N LYS A 86 -0.32 10.37 -29.09
CA LYS A 86 -1.53 10.23 -29.92
C LYS A 86 -1.28 10.56 -31.39
N ILE A 87 -0.41 11.55 -31.63
CA ILE A 87 -0.09 12.06 -32.97
C ILE A 87 1.11 11.28 -33.52
N PRO A 88 0.97 10.54 -34.63
CA PRO A 88 2.04 9.71 -35.18
C PRO A 88 3.31 10.50 -35.55
N GLU A 89 3.16 11.72 -36.06
CA GLU A 89 4.28 12.58 -36.47
C GLU A 89 5.17 12.93 -35.27
N ASN A 90 4.57 13.22 -34.12
CA ASN A 90 5.31 13.48 -32.88
C ASN A 90 6.03 12.22 -32.40
N ALA A 91 5.39 11.05 -32.51
CA ALA A 91 6.03 9.77 -32.18
C ALA A 91 7.25 9.51 -33.07
N ASN A 92 7.13 9.77 -34.38
CA ASN A 92 8.22 9.61 -35.34
C ASN A 92 9.39 10.55 -35.09
N ALA A 93 9.10 11.84 -34.83
CA ALA A 93 10.13 12.82 -34.51
C ALA A 93 10.89 12.41 -33.24
N PHE A 94 10.17 12.07 -32.17
CA PHE A 94 10.79 11.65 -30.91
C PHE A 94 11.55 10.32 -31.05
N ALA A 95 11.02 9.36 -31.80
CA ALA A 95 11.71 8.11 -32.11
C ALA A 95 13.06 8.35 -32.81
N ASN A 96 13.13 9.31 -33.73
CA ASN A 96 14.39 9.67 -34.38
C ASN A 96 15.39 10.31 -33.40
N GLU A 97 14.93 11.14 -32.46
CA GLU A 97 15.79 11.67 -31.39
C GLU A 97 16.31 10.56 -30.48
N VAL A 98 15.45 9.59 -30.12
CA VAL A 98 15.84 8.43 -29.31
C VAL A 98 16.91 7.59 -30.04
N LYS A 99 16.73 7.35 -31.34
CA LYS A 99 17.74 6.68 -32.19
C LYS A 99 19.05 7.45 -32.27
N ALA A 100 18.99 8.78 -32.40
CA ALA A 100 20.18 9.63 -32.43
C ALA A 100 20.99 9.58 -31.13
N ARG A 101 20.36 9.20 -30.01
CA ARG A 101 21.01 8.94 -28.72
C ARG A 101 21.56 7.52 -28.58
N GLY A 102 21.47 6.68 -29.61
CA GLY A 102 21.98 5.31 -29.61
C GLY A 102 21.03 4.26 -29.02
N MET A 103 19.75 4.60 -28.80
CA MET A 103 18.71 3.68 -28.33
C MET A 103 17.89 3.08 -29.49
N ASP A 104 17.01 2.12 -29.20
CA ASP A 104 16.20 1.40 -30.22
C ASP A 104 15.28 2.36 -31.02
N GLY A 105 14.45 3.15 -30.31
CA GLY A 105 13.52 4.09 -30.93
C GLY A 105 12.48 3.43 -31.85
N ARG A 106 12.16 2.14 -31.64
CA ARG A 106 11.04 1.48 -32.30
C ARG A 106 9.72 2.03 -31.77
N ILE A 107 8.71 2.13 -32.64
CA ILE A 107 7.36 2.54 -32.28
C ILE A 107 6.45 1.31 -32.20
N LEU A 108 5.83 1.10 -31.04
CA LEU A 108 4.82 0.07 -30.80
C LEU A 108 3.41 0.68 -30.80
N SER A 109 2.40 -0.15 -31.10
CA SER A 109 1.01 0.26 -30.94
C SER A 109 0.55 -0.08 -29.53
N GLY A 110 0.35 0.95 -28.72
CA GLY A 110 -0.12 0.83 -27.35
C GLY A 110 -1.66 0.88 -27.25
N PRO A 111 -2.18 0.68 -26.04
CA PRO A 111 -3.61 0.78 -25.76
C PRO A 111 -4.14 2.17 -26.12
N TYR A 112 -5.45 2.25 -26.37
CA TYR A 112 -6.14 3.51 -26.72
C TYR A 112 -5.50 4.26 -27.90
N GLN A 113 -4.96 3.55 -28.89
CA GLN A 113 -4.35 4.14 -30.09
C GLN A 113 -3.12 5.01 -29.81
N PHE A 114 -2.47 4.85 -28.65
CA PHE A 114 -1.18 5.49 -28.42
C PHE A 114 -0.08 4.81 -29.24
N LYS A 115 0.89 5.60 -29.67
CA LYS A 115 2.15 5.16 -30.26
C LYS A 115 3.23 5.26 -29.20
N LEU A 116 3.77 4.11 -28.80
CA LEU A 116 4.75 4.01 -27.72
C LEU A 116 6.16 3.96 -28.34
N VAL A 117 7.05 4.84 -27.91
CA VAL A 117 8.44 4.88 -28.38
C VAL A 117 9.32 4.13 -27.40
N THR A 118 10.03 3.12 -27.89
CA THR A 118 10.89 2.24 -27.10
C THR A 118 12.32 2.79 -26.98
N ALA A 119 12.97 2.54 -25.85
CA ALA A 119 14.42 2.70 -25.69
C ALA A 119 15.17 1.37 -25.93
N GLY A 120 14.51 0.24 -25.66
CA GLY A 120 15.06 -1.09 -25.86
C GLY A 120 14.01 -2.17 -25.61
N SER A 121 14.32 -3.38 -26.06
CA SER A 121 13.50 -4.58 -25.93
C SER A 121 14.33 -5.69 -25.26
N PHE A 122 13.72 -6.48 -24.40
CA PHE A 122 14.42 -7.36 -23.46
C PHE A 122 13.76 -8.73 -23.38
N GLU A 123 14.56 -9.75 -23.05
CA GLU A 123 14.09 -11.12 -22.90
C GLU A 123 13.56 -11.42 -21.48
N SER A 124 13.93 -10.60 -20.49
CA SER A 124 13.51 -10.77 -19.09
C SER A 124 13.25 -9.43 -18.41
N VAL A 125 12.34 -9.42 -17.43
CA VAL A 125 12.04 -8.21 -16.64
C VAL A 125 13.26 -7.75 -15.87
N GLN A 126 14.12 -8.67 -15.39
CA GLN A 126 15.34 -8.30 -14.67
C GLN A 126 16.30 -7.48 -15.54
N SER A 127 16.50 -7.89 -16.79
CA SER A 127 17.36 -7.16 -17.74
C SER A 127 16.76 -5.81 -18.14
N ALA A 128 15.43 -5.75 -18.33
CA ALA A 128 14.71 -4.51 -18.58
C ALA A 128 14.78 -3.55 -17.39
N PHE A 129 14.61 -4.06 -16.16
CA PHE A 129 14.65 -3.24 -14.95
C PHE A 129 16.03 -2.65 -14.70
N SER A 130 17.08 -3.44 -14.88
CA SER A 130 18.46 -2.96 -14.74
C SER A 130 18.75 -1.83 -15.74
N SER A 131 18.34 -2.01 -17.00
CA SER A 131 18.50 -0.99 -18.05
C SER A 131 17.60 0.24 -17.85
N LEU A 132 16.41 0.05 -17.28
CA LEU A 132 15.48 1.15 -16.96
C LEU A 132 16.11 2.11 -15.94
N MET A 133 16.78 1.57 -14.92
CA MET A 133 17.43 2.40 -13.90
C MET A 133 18.53 3.28 -14.53
N GLU A 134 19.35 2.70 -15.41
CA GLU A 134 20.38 3.45 -16.14
C GLU A 134 19.78 4.54 -17.04
N ILE A 135 18.70 4.22 -17.78
CA ILE A 135 18.01 5.19 -18.65
C ILE A 135 17.39 6.33 -17.84
N ARG A 136 16.77 6.03 -16.69
CA ARG A 136 16.15 7.05 -15.83
C ARG A 136 17.15 7.98 -15.19
N GLU A 137 18.33 7.46 -14.81
CA GLU A 137 19.39 8.25 -14.21
C GLU A 137 20.08 9.16 -15.22
N ASN A 138 20.29 8.68 -16.45
CA ASN A 138 21.15 9.37 -17.42
C ASN A 138 20.41 10.09 -18.55
N SER A 139 19.14 9.77 -18.82
CA SER A 139 18.49 10.19 -20.07
C SER A 139 17.04 10.64 -19.91
N ILE A 140 16.15 9.76 -19.42
CA ILE A 140 14.70 9.97 -19.44
C ILE A 140 14.10 9.42 -18.13
N ASP A 141 13.95 10.31 -17.15
CA ASP A 141 13.46 10.03 -15.80
C ASP A 141 12.08 9.33 -15.78
N LYS A 142 11.24 9.63 -16.76
CA LYS A 142 9.87 9.10 -16.88
C LYS A 142 9.76 7.83 -17.71
N ALA A 143 10.85 7.16 -18.07
CA ALA A 143 10.78 5.89 -18.77
C ALA A 143 10.00 4.84 -17.95
N TRP A 144 9.32 3.87 -18.56
CA TRP A 144 8.63 2.77 -17.86
C TRP A 144 8.74 1.45 -18.64
N ILE A 145 8.52 0.33 -17.96
CA ILE A 145 8.45 -0.99 -18.62
C ILE A 145 7.02 -1.22 -19.12
N TYR A 146 6.92 -1.69 -20.35
CA TYR A 146 5.70 -2.17 -20.97
C TYR A 146 5.88 -3.64 -21.32
N ILE A 147 4.91 -4.45 -20.95
CA ILE A 147 4.85 -5.88 -21.27
C ILE A 147 3.63 -6.08 -22.17
N GLU A 148 3.86 -6.56 -23.38
CA GLU A 148 2.80 -6.88 -24.37
C GLU A 148 1.88 -8.01 -23.90
#